data_AF-U2WH35-F1
#
_entry.id   AF-U2WH35-F1
#
_cell.length_a   1.000
_cell.length_b   1.000
_cell.length_c   1.000
_cell.angle_alpha   90.00
_cell.angle_beta   90.00
_cell.angle_gamma   90.00
#
_symmetry.space_group_name_H-M   'P 1'
#
loop_
_entity.id
_entity.type
_entity.pdbx_description
1 polymer ?
#
loop_
_entity_poly.entity_id
_entity_poly.type
_entity_poly.pdbx_seq_one_letter_code
_entity_poly.pdbx_strand_id
1 'polypeptide(L)' 'MDFFFTDIYTEDSLRNEFFDLNLYEKAVKKYGELEYNQSFCFVPLLGLGGKKSVDNLDKGDTLTHIYLITELVGKVGIDD' A
#
# COMPACT_ATOMS: atom_id res chain seq x y z
N MET A 1 15.40 11.23 -8.81
CA MET A 1 15.02 9.91 -8.28
C MET A 1 15.98 9.45 -7.20
N ASP A 2 17.30 9.61 -7.40
CA ASP A 2 18.32 9.22 -6.41
C ASP A 2 18.07 9.78 -5.01
N PHE A 3 17.69 11.06 -4.91
CA PHE A 3 17.40 11.71 -3.63
C PHE A 3 16.29 10.99 -2.84
N PHE A 4 15.18 10.61 -3.50
CA PHE A 4 14.07 9.92 -2.84
C PHE A 4 14.49 8.56 -2.26
N PHE A 5 15.24 7.76 -3.02
CA PHE A 5 15.69 6.46 -2.54
C PHE A 5 16.74 6.61 -1.45
N THR A 6 17.69 7.55 -1.58
CA THR A 6 18.66 7.84 -0.53
C THR A 6 17.96 8.17 0.78
N ASP A 7 17.01 9.10 0.75
CA ASP A 7 16.26 9.57 1.91
C ASP A 7 15.53 8.43 2.64
N ILE A 8 14.79 7.57 1.93
CA ILE A 8 14.09 6.44 2.56
C ILE A 8 15.06 5.36 3.10
N TYR A 9 16.29 5.28 2.61
CA TYR A 9 17.28 4.32 3.11
C TYR A 9 18.02 4.85 4.32
N THR A 10 18.29 6.16 4.39
CA THR A 10 19.12 6.78 5.43
C THR A 10 18.33 7.37 6.58
N GLU A 11 17.10 7.84 6.36
CA GLU A 11 16.31 8.58 7.36
C GLU A 11 15.12 7.76 7.88
N ASP A 12 15.22 7.30 9.12
CA ASP A 12 14.12 6.58 9.79
C ASP A 12 12.87 7.43 10.02
N SER A 13 13.04 8.75 10.22
CA SER A 13 11.93 9.69 10.39
C SER A 13 11.02 9.70 9.16
N LEU A 14 11.61 9.78 7.96
CA LEU A 14 10.87 9.75 6.69
C LEU A 14 10.17 8.41 6.48
N ARG A 15 10.85 7.29 6.79
CA ARG A 15 10.22 5.97 6.69
C ARG A 15 8.96 5.86 7.56
N ASN A 16 9.04 6.36 8.79
CA ASN A 16 7.93 6.30 9.74
C ASN A 16 6.83 7.32 9.44
N GLU A 17 7.16 8.44 8.80
CA GLU A 17 6.19 9.47 8.40
C GLU A 17 5.39 9.05 7.16
N PHE A 18 6.06 8.49 6.15
CA PHE A 18 5.43 8.20 4.86
C PHE A 18 4.87 6.78 4.73
N PHE A 19 5.38 5.80 5.49
CA PHE A 19 4.95 4.40 5.36
C PHE A 19 4.28 3.87 6.62
N ASP A 20 3.22 3.07 6.43
CA ASP A 20 2.54 2.35 7.50
C ASP A 20 3.27 1.05 7.90
N LEU A 21 4.56 1.15 8.26
CA LEU A 21 5.42 -0.03 8.50
C LEU A 21 4.85 -0.96 9.59
N ASN A 22 4.29 -0.40 10.67
CA ASN A 22 3.67 -1.18 11.74
C ASN A 22 2.46 -2.00 11.22
N LEU A 23 1.65 -1.41 10.33
CA LEU A 23 0.52 -2.11 9.72
C LEU A 23 1.01 -3.23 8.80
N TYR A 24 2.04 -2.95 8.00
CA TYR A 24 2.68 -3.93 7.12
C TYR A 24 3.24 -5.12 7.91
N GLU A 25 4.00 -4.88 8.97
CA GLU A 25 4.53 -5.94 9.83
C GLU A 25 3.44 -6.82 10.45
N LYS A 26 2.32 -6.21 10.88
CA LYS A 26 1.15 -6.95 11.38
C LYS A 26 0.52 -7.81 10.29
N ALA A 27 0.45 -7.29 9.05
CA ALA A 27 -0.09 -8.03 7.91
C ALA A 27 0.80 -9.23 7.55
N VAL A 28 2.13 -9.06 7.50
CA VAL A 28 3.08 -10.17 7.28
C VAL A 28 2.92 -11.24 8.37
N LYS A 29 2.82 -10.85 9.65
CA LYS A 29 2.61 -11.79 10.76
C LYS A 29 1.29 -12.56 10.64
N LYS A 30 0.22 -11.92 10.13
CA LYS A 30 -1.11 -12.51 10.06
C LYS A 30 -1.32 -13.37 8.82
N TYR A 31 -0.87 -12.90 7.65
CA TYR A 31 -1.18 -13.49 6.35
C TYR A 31 0.03 -14.18 5.70
N GLY A 32 1.24 -14.00 6.24
CA GLY A 32 2.50 -14.50 5.70
C GLY A 32 3.13 -13.58 4.66
N GLU A 33 4.30 -13.96 4.15
CA GLU A 33 5.05 -13.21 3.12
C GLU A 33 4.29 -13.12 1.79
N LEU A 34 4.50 -12.02 1.06
CA LEU A 34 3.89 -11.79 -0.25
C LEU A 34 4.69 -12.49 -1.35
N GLU A 35 4.00 -12.96 -2.38
CA GLU A 35 4.63 -13.28 -3.66
C GLU A 35 5.00 -12.00 -4.43
N TYR A 36 5.87 -12.11 -5.45
CA TYR A 36 6.40 -10.96 -6.18
C TYR A 36 5.33 -10.02 -6.75
N ASN A 37 4.21 -10.56 -7.25
CA ASN A 37 3.11 -9.77 -7.82
C ASN A 37 2.02 -9.42 -6.80
N GLN A 38 2.19 -9.76 -5.53
CA GLN A 38 1.19 -9.53 -4.49
C GLN A 38 1.48 -8.27 -3.67
N SER A 39 0.39 -7.65 -3.20
CA SER A 39 0.40 -6.59 -2.20
C SER A 39 -0.64 -6.88 -1.12
N PHE A 40 -0.48 -6.26 0.04
CA PHE A 40 -1.56 -6.18 1.03
C PHE A 40 -2.52 -5.08 0.62
N CYS A 41 -3.75 -5.46 0.28
CA CYS A 41 -4.75 -4.57 -0.25
C CYS A 41 -5.94 -4.45 0.71
N PHE A 42 -6.49 -3.25 0.86
CA PHE A 42 -7.67 -3.06 1.70
C PHE A 42 -8.92 -3.65 1.03
N VAL A 43 -9.62 -4.50 1.78
CA VAL A 43 -10.89 -5.13 1.38
C VAL A 43 -11.95 -4.82 2.45
N PRO A 44 -12.99 -4.02 2.13
CA PRO A 44 -13.16 -3.27 0.87
C PRO A 44 -12.10 -2.16 0.72
N LEU A 45 -11.95 -1.64 -0.51
CA LEU A 45 -11.06 -0.51 -0.81
C LEU A 45 -11.39 0.69 0.07
N LEU A 46 -10.36 1.47 0.47
CA LEU A 46 -10.54 2.65 1.33
C LEU A 46 -11.51 3.68 0.72
N GLY A 47 -11.37 3.95 -0.59
CA GLY A 47 -12.29 4.85 -1.32
C GLY A 47 -13.74 4.37 -1.37
N LEU A 48 -14.01 3.10 -1.06
CA LEU A 48 -15.34 2.50 -0.98
C LEU A 48 -15.83 2.31 0.47
N GLY A 49 -15.23 3.01 1.44
CA GLY A 49 -15.59 2.89 2.86
C GLY A 49 -14.82 1.82 3.63
N GLY A 50 -13.73 1.30 3.06
CA GLY A 50 -12.78 0.45 3.75
C GLY A 50 -12.16 1.12 4.97
N LYS A 51 -11.72 0.29 5.93
CA LYS A 51 -11.09 0.76 7.16
C LYS A 51 -9.59 0.44 7.15
N LYS A 52 -8.79 1.38 7.62
CA LYS A 52 -7.35 1.20 7.81
C LYS A 52 -7.08 0.31 9.03
N SER A 53 -7.16 -1.00 8.83
CA SER A 53 -6.92 -2.04 9.85
C SER A 53 -6.30 -3.28 9.22
N VAL A 54 -5.51 -4.04 10.00
CA VAL A 54 -4.92 -5.32 9.54
C VAL A 54 -6.00 -6.36 9.22
N ASP A 55 -7.14 -6.29 9.90
CA ASP A 55 -8.27 -7.20 9.66
C ASP A 55 -9.00 -6.92 8.34
N ASN A 56 -8.75 -5.75 7.77
CA ASN A 56 -9.30 -5.33 6.48
C ASN A 56 -8.26 -5.41 5.35
N LEU A 57 -7.12 -6.05 5.59
CA LEU A 57 -6.15 -6.35 4.54
C LEU A 57 -6.34 -7.78 4.02
N ASP A 58 -6.08 -7.97 2.74
CA ASP A 58 -5.93 -9.28 2.12
C ASP A 58 -4.72 -9.28 1.17
N LYS A 59 -4.20 -10.47 0.84
CA LYS A 59 -3.18 -10.63 -0.20
C LYS A 59 -3.87 -10.58 -1.56
N GLY A 60 -3.58 -9.55 -2.34
CA GLY A 60 -4.16 -9.34 -3.66
C GLY A 60 -3.12 -9.21 -4.75
N ASP A 61 -3.49 -9.51 -5.98
CA ASP A 61 -2.69 -9.13 -7.15
C ASP A 61 -2.58 -7.61 -7.23
N THR A 62 -1.34 -7.12 -7.28
CA THR A 62 -1.02 -5.69 -7.16
C THR A 62 -1.59 -4.91 -8.33
N LEU A 63 -1.41 -5.43 -9.54
CA LEU A 63 -1.83 -4.76 -10.77
C LEU A 63 -3.36 -4.67 -10.84
N THR A 64 -4.06 -5.74 -10.46
CA THR A 64 -5.52 -5.77 -10.34
C THR A 64 -6.02 -4.69 -9.40
N HIS A 65 -5.41 -4.53 -8.22
CA HIS A 65 -5.83 -3.50 -7.28
C HIS A 65 -5.53 -2.08 -7.75
N ILE A 66 -4.40 -1.85 -8.42
CA ILE A 66 -4.09 -0.55 -9.04
C ILE A 66 -5.15 -0.20 -10.09
N TYR A 67 -5.54 -1.15 -10.95
CA TYR A 67 -6.59 -0.92 -11.94
C TYR A 67 -7.94 -0.61 -11.29
N LEU A 68 -8.35 -1.39 -10.28
CA LEU A 68 -9.61 -1.15 -9.57
C LEU A 68 -9.64 0.24 -8.92
N ILE A 69 -8.55 0.64 -8.26
CA ILE A 69 -8.44 1.98 -7.67
C ILE A 69 -8.53 3.04 -8.77
N THR A 70 -7.77 2.89 -9.86
CA THR A 70 -7.76 3.85 -10.97
C THR A 70 -9.13 4.04 -11.62
N GLU A 71 -9.89 2.96 -11.81
CA GLU A 71 -11.24 3.03 -12.38
C GLU A 71 -12.25 3.69 -11.44
N LEU A 72 -12.07 3.55 -10.12
CA LEU A 72 -13.02 4.05 -9.12
C LEU A 72 -12.76 5.48 -8.66
N VAL A 73 -11.50 5.85 -8.46
CA VAL A 73 -11.10 7.17 -7.93
C VAL A 73 -10.35 8.04 -8.94
N GLY A 74 -10.16 7.54 -10.18
CA GLY A 74 -9.47 8.26 -11.24
C GLY A 74 -7.96 8.00 -11.26
N LYS A 75 -7.33 8.48 -12.33
CA LYS A 75 -5.88 8.31 -12.54
C LYS A 75 -5.10 9.15 -11.54
N VAL A 76 -4.03 8.57 -11.01
CA VAL A 76 -3.08 9.29 -10.15
C VAL A 76 -2.28 10.26 -11.01
N GLY A 77 -2.40 11.56 -10.75
CA GLY A 77 -1.51 12.60 -11.28
C GLY A 77 -1.67 12.97 -12.76
N ILE A 78 -2.84 12.72 -13.37
CA ILE A 78 -3.18 13.34 -14.65
C ILE A 78 -4.13 14.50 -14.36
N ASP A 79 -3.55 15.68 -14.19
CA ASP A 79 -4.28 16.93 -14.36
C ASP A 79 -4.38 17.19 -15.88
N ASP A 80 -5.58 17.41 -16.40
CA ASP A 80 -5.81 17.88 -17.79
C ASP A 80 -5.31 19.33 -17.98
#